data_AF-A0A0E8DBQ1-F1
#
_entry.id   AF-A0A0E8DBQ1-F1
#
_cell.length_a   1.000
_cell.length_b   1.000
_cell.length_c   1.000
_cell.angle_alpha   90.00
_cell.angle_beta   90.00
_cell.angle_gamma   90.00
#
_symmetry.space_group_name_H-M   'P 1'
#
loop_
_entity.id
_entity.type
_entity.pdbx_description
1 polymer ?
#
loop_
_entity_poly.entity_id
_entity_poly.type
_entity_poly.pdbx_seq_one_letter_code
_entity_poly.pdbx_strand_id
1 'polypeptide(L)'
;MANARIPARAWRVRVPPGVETFVDRWLGPQQQDVAAAVGDFALRRADGLWAYQLAVVVDDADQGVTDVVRGADLLGSTARQRVLGRLLGLAPPRVMHVPLIVDPATGLKLSKQNGAPALDCSQPLRMLQQAWSGLGFAPLAAATPEAFLQAATAQWAQRFGMRHATVPAGPKAD
;
A
#
# COMPACT_ATOMS: atom_id res chain seq x y z
N MET A 1 21.70 45.66 -6.46
CA MET A 1 20.28 45.35 -6.73
C MET A 1 20.03 43.92 -6.28
N ALA A 2 19.10 43.72 -5.35
CA ALA A 2 18.81 42.42 -4.74
C ALA A 2 18.16 41.49 -5.77
N ASN A 3 18.74 40.30 -5.95
CA ASN A 3 18.18 39.24 -6.77
C ASN A 3 16.90 38.73 -6.09
N ALA A 4 15.74 39.24 -6.50
CA ALA A 4 14.45 38.81 -5.97
C ALA A 4 14.27 37.32 -6.32
N ARG A 5 14.49 36.46 -5.32
CA ARG A 5 14.34 35.02 -5.46
C ARG A 5 12.88 34.73 -5.77
N ILE A 6 12.57 34.41 -7.02
CA ILE A 6 11.22 33.96 -7.41
C ILE A 6 10.90 32.75 -6.51
N PRO A 7 9.82 32.80 -5.71
CA PRO A 7 9.50 31.71 -4.81
C PRO A 7 9.33 30.41 -5.62
N ALA A 8 10.02 29.36 -5.18
CA ALA A 8 9.99 28.08 -5.85
C ALA A 8 8.54 27.59 -5.94
N ARG A 9 8.02 27.48 -7.17
CA ARG A 9 6.63 27.12 -7.39
C ARG A 9 6.37 25.66 -7.01
N ALA A 10 7.32 24.76 -7.22
CA ALA A 10 7.22 23.36 -6.85
C ALA A 10 8.52 22.86 -6.22
N TRP A 11 8.41 21.88 -5.33
CA TRP A 11 9.55 21.21 -4.72
C TRP A 11 9.64 19.80 -5.29
N ARG A 12 10.83 19.40 -5.71
CA ARG A 12 11.12 18.05 -6.20
C ARG A 12 12.27 17.47 -5.40
N VAL A 13 12.23 16.17 -5.14
CA VAL A 13 13.36 15.47 -4.58
C VAL A 13 14.38 15.23 -5.68
N ARG A 14 15.67 15.46 -5.37
CA ARG A 14 16.76 15.01 -6.22
C ARG A 14 16.96 13.52 -6.00
N VAL A 15 16.63 12.70 -6.99
CA VAL A 15 16.76 11.25 -6.89
C VAL A 15 18.23 10.87 -7.13
N PRO A 16 18.89 10.17 -6.19
CA PRO A 16 20.24 9.69 -6.41
C PRO A 16 20.24 8.58 -7.48
N PRO A 17 21.32 8.44 -8.26
CA PRO A 17 21.45 7.33 -9.20
C PRO A 17 21.51 5.98 -8.46
N GLY A 18 21.00 4.93 -9.10
CA GLY A 18 21.08 3.56 -8.59
C GLY A 18 19.76 2.79 -8.70
N VAL A 19 19.88 1.48 -8.57
CA VAL A 19 18.74 0.56 -8.58
C VAL A 19 18.24 0.35 -7.17
N GLU A 20 16.98 0.67 -6.92
CA GLU A 20 16.29 0.30 -5.71
C GLU A 20 15.86 -1.16 -5.77
N THR A 21 16.18 -1.94 -4.75
CA THR A 21 15.75 -3.34 -4.62
C THR A 21 14.96 -3.54 -3.34
N PHE A 22 13.93 -4.38 -3.41
CA PHE A 22 13.14 -4.79 -2.24
C PHE A 22 12.46 -6.14 -2.49
N VAL A 23 12.02 -6.79 -1.42
CA VAL A 23 11.21 -8.02 -1.53
C VAL A 23 9.78 -7.67 -1.18
N ASP A 24 8.88 -7.91 -2.13
CA ASP A 24 7.45 -7.91 -1.88
C ASP A 24 7.01 -9.27 -1.35
N ARG A 25 6.24 -9.28 -0.27
CA ARG A 25 5.81 -10.54 0.37
C ARG A 25 4.79 -11.34 -0.46
N TRP A 26 4.17 -10.73 -1.47
CA TRP A 26 3.29 -11.40 -2.43
C TRP A 26 3.99 -11.64 -3.77
N LEU A 27 4.63 -10.61 -4.32
CA LEU A 27 5.18 -10.61 -5.68
C LEU A 27 6.66 -11.02 -5.75
N GLY A 28 7.32 -11.23 -4.61
CA GLY A 28 8.73 -11.62 -4.57
C GLY A 28 9.70 -10.46 -4.81
N PRO A 29 10.95 -10.74 -5.24
CA PRO A 29 11.97 -9.72 -5.47
C PRO A 29 11.56 -8.68 -6.52
N GLN A 30 11.77 -7.42 -6.21
CA GLN A 30 11.46 -6.26 -7.05
C GLN A 30 12.70 -5.39 -7.20
N GLN A 31 12.84 -4.74 -8.36
CA GLN A 31 13.90 -3.78 -8.62
C GLN A 31 13.44 -2.64 -9.53
N GLN A 32 13.93 -1.43 -9.28
CA GLN A 32 13.65 -0.27 -10.13
C GLN A 32 14.78 0.76 -10.05
N ASP A 33 15.29 1.19 -11.20
CA ASP A 33 16.05 2.44 -11.29
C ASP A 33 15.06 3.62 -11.29
N VAL A 34 14.95 4.29 -10.14
CA VAL A 34 13.97 5.38 -9.96
C VAL A 34 14.37 6.61 -10.76
N ALA A 35 15.68 6.90 -10.86
CA ALA A 35 16.18 8.05 -11.61
C ALA A 35 15.89 7.88 -13.10
N ALA A 36 16.10 6.69 -13.65
CA ALA A 36 15.83 6.39 -15.05
C ALA A 36 14.32 6.30 -15.36
N ALA A 37 13.53 5.66 -14.49
CA ALA A 37 12.12 5.40 -14.77
C ALA A 37 11.20 6.60 -14.46
N VAL A 38 11.57 7.47 -13.51
CA VAL A 38 10.71 8.58 -13.05
C VAL A 38 11.45 9.91 -12.99
N GLY A 39 12.75 9.87 -12.64
CA GLY A 39 13.54 11.06 -12.36
C GLY A 39 13.12 11.76 -11.06
N ASP A 40 13.57 13.01 -10.91
CA ASP A 40 13.22 13.86 -9.76
C ASP A 40 11.70 14.01 -9.65
N PHE A 41 11.08 13.52 -8.59
CA PHE A 41 9.62 13.58 -8.44
C PHE A 41 9.19 14.67 -7.47
N ALA A 42 7.94 15.14 -7.64
CA ALA A 42 7.41 16.24 -6.83
C ALA A 42 7.20 15.81 -5.37
N LEU A 43 7.59 16.69 -4.44
CA LEU A 43 7.25 16.64 -3.02
C LEU A 43 6.13 17.65 -2.72
N ARG A 44 6.20 18.85 -3.30
CA ARG A 44 5.15 19.87 -3.23
C ARG A 44 4.84 20.40 -4.62
N ARG A 45 3.57 20.37 -4.99
CA ARG A 45 3.07 20.81 -6.29
C ARG A 45 2.95 22.34 -6.36
N ALA A 46 2.80 22.86 -7.58
CA ALA A 46 2.65 24.29 -7.85
C ALA A 46 1.37 24.92 -7.29
N ASP A 47 0.35 24.11 -7.04
CA ASP A 47 -0.89 24.49 -6.36
C ASP A 47 -0.78 24.43 -4.83
N GLY A 48 0.41 24.14 -4.30
CA GLY A 48 0.69 24.10 -2.87
C GLY A 48 0.41 22.76 -2.19
N LEU A 49 -0.20 21.79 -2.88
CA LEU A 49 -0.51 20.47 -2.32
C LEU A 49 0.74 19.60 -2.19
N TRP A 50 0.84 18.89 -1.06
CA TRP A 50 1.87 17.88 -0.85
C TRP A 50 1.60 16.63 -1.68
N ALA A 51 2.65 16.08 -2.29
CA ALA A 51 2.54 14.88 -3.08
C ALA A 51 2.34 13.65 -2.18
N TYR A 52 1.52 12.71 -2.66
CA TYR A 52 1.28 11.42 -2.01
C TYR A 52 2.57 10.71 -1.58
N GLN A 53 3.64 10.83 -2.37
CA GLN A 53 4.94 10.21 -2.08
C GLN A 53 5.54 10.71 -0.76
N LEU A 54 5.42 12.00 -0.45
CA LEU A 54 5.92 12.56 0.80
C LEU A 54 4.99 12.24 1.96
N ALA A 55 3.69 12.48 1.77
CA ALA A 55 2.69 12.30 2.83
C ALA A 55 2.75 10.88 3.41
N VAL A 56 2.68 9.85 2.55
CA VAL A 56 2.72 8.45 3.01
C VAL A 56 4.01 8.11 3.73
N VAL A 57 5.16 8.53 3.23
CA VAL A 57 6.46 8.18 3.85
C VAL A 57 6.59 8.79 5.25
N VAL A 58 6.14 10.03 5.42
CA VAL A 58 6.21 10.73 6.71
C VAL A 58 5.16 10.17 7.68
N ASP A 59 3.92 10.00 7.23
CA ASP A 59 2.81 9.54 8.08
C ASP A 59 3.03 8.07 8.53
N ASP A 60 3.44 7.17 7.63
CA ASP A 60 3.74 5.77 7.98
C ASP A 60 4.86 5.70 9.03
N ALA A 61 5.88 6.56 8.91
CA ALA A 61 6.99 6.59 9.86
C ALA A 61 6.57 7.17 11.22
N ASP A 62 5.78 8.25 11.22
CA ASP A 62 5.25 8.87 12.44
C ASP A 62 4.33 7.91 13.22
N GLN A 63 3.53 7.13 12.50
CA GLN A 63 2.64 6.12 13.08
C GLN A 63 3.34 4.79 13.44
N GLY A 64 4.62 4.64 13.10
CA GLY A 64 5.38 3.41 13.38
C GLY A 64 4.93 2.19 12.56
N VAL A 65 4.43 2.40 11.35
CA VAL A 65 3.97 1.33 10.44
C VAL A 65 5.14 0.42 10.06
N THR A 66 5.02 -0.88 10.35
CA THR A 66 6.06 -1.88 10.02
C THR A 66 5.80 -2.67 8.75
N ASP A 67 4.53 -2.82 8.38
CA ASP A 67 4.06 -3.60 7.23
C ASP A 67 2.98 -2.82 6.48
N VAL A 68 3.20 -2.58 5.20
CA VAL A 68 2.23 -1.97 4.29
C VAL A 68 1.65 -3.06 3.40
N VAL A 69 0.37 -3.37 3.59
CA VAL A 69 -0.40 -4.29 2.73
C VAL A 69 -1.40 -3.47 1.92
N ARG A 70 -1.24 -3.44 0.60
CA ARG A 70 -2.06 -2.60 -0.31
C ARG A 70 -2.20 -3.22 -1.70
N GLY A 71 -3.03 -2.63 -2.56
CA GLY A 71 -3.27 -3.14 -3.92
C GLY A 71 -2.04 -3.04 -4.83
N ALA A 72 -1.90 -3.99 -5.76
CA ALA A 72 -0.76 -4.08 -6.69
C ALA A 72 -0.61 -2.89 -7.65
N ASP A 73 -1.62 -2.05 -7.80
CA ASP A 73 -1.53 -0.79 -8.54
C ASP A 73 -0.55 0.21 -7.92
N LEU A 74 -0.25 0.07 -6.62
CA LEU A 74 0.69 0.95 -5.91
C LEU A 74 2.13 0.44 -5.89
N LEU A 75 2.42 -0.72 -6.52
CA LEU A 75 3.76 -1.31 -6.54
C LEU A 75 4.81 -0.32 -7.07
N GLY A 76 4.52 0.36 -8.19
CA GLY A 76 5.42 1.33 -8.80
C GLY A 76 5.64 2.63 -8.00
N SER A 77 4.92 2.84 -6.89
CA SER A 77 5.23 3.91 -5.94
C SER A 77 6.26 3.49 -4.90
N THR A 78 6.39 2.20 -4.64
CA THR A 78 7.20 1.68 -3.53
C THR A 78 8.67 2.06 -3.65
N ALA A 79 9.29 1.91 -4.82
CA ALA A 79 10.70 2.26 -4.97
C ALA A 79 10.96 3.76 -4.71
N ARG A 80 10.06 4.64 -5.18
CA ARG A 80 10.11 6.08 -4.92
C ARG A 80 10.01 6.39 -3.43
N GLN A 81 9.04 5.78 -2.75
CA GLN A 81 8.83 5.94 -1.31
C GLN A 81 10.03 5.45 -0.50
N ARG A 82 10.65 4.33 -0.89
CA ARG A 82 11.85 3.80 -0.23
C ARG A 82 13.08 4.69 -0.43
N VAL A 83 13.29 5.20 -1.64
CA VAL A 83 14.35 6.20 -1.92
C VAL A 83 14.13 7.44 -1.06
N LEU A 84 12.90 7.98 -1.02
CA LEU A 84 12.59 9.15 -0.20
C LEU A 84 12.78 8.88 1.30
N GLY A 85 12.29 7.75 1.80
CA GLY A 85 12.46 7.33 3.19
C GLY A 85 13.93 7.31 3.61
N ARG A 86 14.80 6.72 2.78
CA ARG A 86 16.26 6.75 3.04
C ARG A 86 16.84 8.14 3.08
N LEU A 87 16.46 9.02 2.15
CA LEU A 87 16.94 10.41 2.14
C LEU A 87 16.50 11.18 3.39
N LEU A 88 15.37 10.79 4.00
CA LEU A 88 14.85 11.35 5.25
C LEU A 88 15.38 10.63 6.51
N GLY A 89 16.22 9.60 6.36
CA GLY A 89 16.71 8.79 7.49
C GLY A 89 15.65 7.86 8.11
N LEU A 90 14.58 7.55 7.36
CA LEU A 90 13.47 6.71 7.81
C LEU A 90 13.65 5.26 7.32
N ALA A 91 13.35 4.30 8.19
CA ALA A 91 13.37 2.89 7.84
C ALA A 91 12.15 2.53 6.96
N PRO A 92 12.33 1.93 5.78
CA PRO A 92 11.19 1.58 4.94
C PRO A 92 10.46 0.34 5.50
N PRO A 93 9.11 0.33 5.48
CA PRO A 93 8.35 -0.81 5.97
C PRO A 93 8.53 -2.04 5.06
N ARG A 94 8.14 -3.21 5.57
CA ARG A 94 7.90 -4.40 4.76
C ARG A 94 6.66 -4.15 3.89
N VAL A 95 6.63 -4.69 2.68
CA VAL A 95 5.52 -4.45 1.75
C VAL A 95 4.91 -5.75 1.24
N MET A 96 3.61 -5.72 1.00
CA MET A 96 2.87 -6.78 0.33
C MET A 96 1.85 -6.13 -0.62
N HIS A 97 1.95 -6.44 -1.90
CA HIS A 97 1.05 -5.92 -2.92
C HIS A 97 0.05 -6.99 -3.35
N VAL A 98 -1.18 -6.92 -2.81
CA VAL A 98 -2.22 -7.92 -3.07
C VAL A 98 -2.86 -7.71 -4.45
N PRO A 99 -3.37 -8.78 -5.10
CA PRO A 99 -4.03 -8.69 -6.40
C PRO A 99 -5.22 -7.73 -6.38
N LEU A 100 -5.48 -7.13 -7.54
CA LEU A 100 -6.65 -6.29 -7.74
C LEU A 100 -7.86 -7.17 -8.01
N ILE A 101 -9.00 -6.85 -7.40
CA ILE A 101 -10.24 -7.48 -7.78
C ILE A 101 -10.64 -6.97 -9.17
N VAL A 102 -10.88 -7.90 -10.07
CA VAL A 102 -11.34 -7.64 -11.43
C VAL A 102 -12.77 -8.13 -11.60
N ASP A 103 -13.51 -7.48 -12.47
CA ASP A 103 -14.80 -7.96 -12.94
C ASP A 103 -14.58 -9.27 -13.73
N PRO A 104 -15.21 -10.39 -13.35
CA PRO A 104 -14.98 -11.66 -14.04
C PRO A 104 -15.47 -11.69 -15.49
N ALA A 105 -16.48 -10.89 -15.84
CA ALA A 105 -17.05 -10.84 -17.17
C ALA A 105 -16.23 -9.98 -18.13
N THR A 106 -15.65 -8.88 -17.64
CA THR A 106 -14.89 -7.94 -18.48
C THR A 106 -13.37 -8.02 -18.30
N GLY A 107 -12.89 -8.65 -17.23
CA GLY A 107 -11.47 -8.68 -16.84
C GLY A 107 -10.92 -7.33 -16.36
N LEU A 108 -11.74 -6.28 -16.33
CA LEU A 108 -11.32 -4.94 -15.92
C LEU A 108 -11.23 -4.84 -14.40
N LYS A 109 -10.28 -4.04 -13.90
CA LYS A 109 -10.20 -3.68 -12.47
C LYS A 109 -11.54 -3.13 -12.00
N LEU A 110 -12.09 -3.67 -10.92
CA LEU A 110 -13.20 -3.03 -10.22
C LEU A 110 -12.71 -1.70 -9.67
N SER A 111 -13.19 -0.62 -10.24
CA SER A 111 -12.88 0.73 -9.82
C SER A 111 -14.13 1.61 -9.94
N LYS A 112 -14.21 2.66 -9.13
CA LYS A 112 -15.30 3.65 -9.23
C LYS A 112 -15.35 4.29 -10.62
N GLN A 113 -14.19 4.44 -11.29
CA GLN A 113 -14.10 4.96 -12.65
C GLN A 113 -14.72 4.00 -13.68
N ASN A 114 -14.66 2.69 -13.43
CA ASN A 114 -15.24 1.66 -14.28
C ASN A 114 -16.69 1.31 -13.88
N GLY A 115 -17.35 2.13 -13.07
CA GLY A 115 -18.73 1.91 -12.65
C GLY A 115 -18.92 0.72 -11.70
N ALA A 116 -17.88 0.29 -10.99
CA ALA A 116 -18.00 -0.80 -10.02
C ALA A 116 -19.04 -0.42 -8.94
N PRO A 117 -20.00 -1.31 -8.64
CA PRO A 117 -21.00 -1.05 -7.61
C PRO A 117 -20.34 -0.89 -6.24
N ALA A 118 -21.00 -0.14 -5.36
CA ALA A 118 -20.61 -0.11 -3.95
C ALA A 118 -20.73 -1.52 -3.33
N LEU A 119 -19.99 -1.75 -2.24
CA LEU A 119 -20.09 -2.99 -1.48
C LEU A 119 -21.52 -3.17 -0.97
N ASP A 120 -22.11 -4.35 -1.19
CA ASP A 120 -23.41 -4.70 -0.62
C ASP A 120 -23.23 -5.13 0.83
N CYS A 121 -23.35 -4.17 1.74
CA CYS A 121 -23.24 -4.40 3.17
C CYS A 121 -24.40 -5.23 3.76
N SER A 122 -25.47 -5.52 3.00
CA SER A 122 -26.56 -6.39 3.46
C SER A 122 -26.20 -7.88 3.38
N GLN A 123 -25.20 -8.24 2.57
CA GLN A 123 -24.69 -9.61 2.42
C GLN A 123 -23.19 -9.70 2.75
N PRO A 124 -22.77 -9.39 3.99
CA PRO A 124 -21.35 -9.24 4.34
C PRO A 124 -20.55 -10.54 4.15
N LEU A 125 -21.13 -11.70 4.48
CA LEU A 125 -20.47 -12.99 4.26
C LEU A 125 -20.18 -13.25 2.78
N ARG A 126 -21.12 -12.91 1.90
CA ARG A 126 -20.93 -13.05 0.45
C ARG A 126 -19.80 -12.16 -0.04
N MET A 127 -19.76 -10.90 0.41
CA MET A 127 -18.70 -9.96 0.04
C MET A 127 -17.33 -10.43 0.54
N LEU A 128 -17.25 -10.93 1.77
CA LEU A 128 -16.04 -11.50 2.34
C LEU A 128 -15.54 -12.72 1.56
N GLN A 129 -16.43 -13.64 1.16
CA GLN A 129 -16.09 -14.79 0.33
C GLN A 129 -15.53 -14.38 -1.03
N GLN A 130 -16.15 -13.39 -1.68
CA GLN A 130 -15.67 -12.88 -2.96
C GLN A 130 -14.27 -12.27 -2.84
N ALA A 131 -14.03 -11.46 -1.81
CA ALA A 131 -12.71 -10.89 -1.55
C ALA A 131 -11.66 -11.99 -1.27
N TRP A 132 -12.03 -13.00 -0.49
CA TRP A 132 -11.17 -14.12 -0.13
C TRP A 132 -10.80 -15.01 -1.33
N SER A 133 -11.77 -15.32 -2.18
CA SER A 133 -11.50 -15.99 -3.46
C SER A 133 -10.67 -15.11 -4.39
N GLY A 134 -10.86 -13.79 -4.39
CA GLY A 134 -10.03 -12.85 -5.13
C GLY A 134 -8.56 -12.81 -4.67
N LEU A 135 -8.30 -13.13 -3.40
CA LEU A 135 -6.96 -13.37 -2.86
C LEU A 135 -6.43 -14.79 -3.18
N GLY A 136 -7.14 -15.58 -3.99
CA GLY A 136 -6.71 -16.91 -4.40
C GLY A 136 -6.76 -17.96 -3.29
N PHE A 137 -7.72 -17.84 -2.36
CA PHE A 137 -8.00 -18.86 -1.36
C PHE A 137 -9.30 -19.63 -1.68
N ALA A 138 -9.37 -20.87 -1.18
CA ALA A 138 -10.59 -21.67 -1.27
C ALA A 138 -11.69 -21.13 -0.35
N PRO A 139 -12.98 -21.23 -0.73
CA PRO A 139 -14.09 -20.76 0.10
C PRO A 139 -14.07 -21.34 1.52
N LEU A 140 -14.47 -20.53 2.50
CA LEU A 140 -14.54 -20.95 3.91
C LEU A 140 -15.97 -21.25 4.32
N ALA A 141 -16.21 -22.35 5.03
CA ALA A 141 -17.51 -22.55 5.67
C ALA A 141 -17.58 -21.69 6.94
N ALA A 142 -18.40 -20.64 6.95
CA ALA A 142 -18.61 -19.78 8.11
C ALA A 142 -20.05 -19.27 8.16
N ALA A 143 -20.65 -19.29 9.35
CA ALA A 143 -22.02 -18.85 9.58
C ALA A 143 -22.14 -17.35 9.90
N THR A 144 -21.04 -16.70 10.30
CA THR A 144 -20.99 -15.27 10.67
C THR A 144 -19.72 -14.60 10.14
N PRO A 145 -19.73 -13.27 9.91
CA PRO A 145 -18.52 -12.53 9.53
C PRO A 145 -17.37 -12.72 10.52
N GLU A 146 -17.67 -12.77 11.82
CA GLU A 146 -16.68 -13.01 12.88
C GLU A 146 -15.97 -14.36 12.69
N ALA A 147 -16.74 -15.45 12.56
CA ALA A 147 -16.20 -16.78 12.35
C ALA A 147 -15.42 -16.88 11.02
N PHE A 148 -15.88 -16.17 9.99
CA PHE A 148 -15.17 -16.05 8.73
C PHE A 148 -13.80 -15.39 8.92
N LEU A 149 -13.75 -14.22 9.55
CA LEU A 149 -12.52 -13.46 9.76
C LEU A 149 -11.53 -14.22 10.63
N GLN A 150 -12.00 -14.94 11.66
CA GLN A 150 -11.14 -15.80 12.48
C GLN A 150 -10.48 -16.90 11.65
N ALA A 151 -11.27 -17.64 10.85
CA ALA A 151 -10.77 -18.72 10.00
C ALA A 151 -9.84 -18.19 8.88
N ALA A 152 -10.23 -17.09 8.23
CA ALA A 152 -9.45 -16.44 7.18
C ALA A 152 -8.10 -15.94 7.71
N THR A 153 -8.09 -15.33 8.90
CA THR A 153 -6.85 -14.85 9.54
C THR A 153 -5.88 -16.00 9.81
N ALA A 154 -6.37 -17.13 10.32
CA ALA A 154 -5.55 -18.31 10.56
C ALA A 154 -4.94 -18.88 9.27
N GLN A 155 -5.75 -19.02 8.21
CA GLN A 155 -5.25 -19.51 6.91
C GLN A 155 -4.29 -18.54 6.23
N TRP A 156 -4.56 -17.24 6.34
CA TRP A 156 -3.67 -16.20 5.84
C TRP A 156 -2.31 -16.23 6.55
N ALA A 157 -2.31 -16.34 7.88
CA ALA A 157 -1.08 -16.48 8.67
C ALA A 157 -0.29 -17.73 8.26
N GLN A 158 -0.97 -18.85 8.04
CA GLN A 158 -0.35 -20.09 7.56
C GLN A 158 0.30 -19.90 6.18
N ARG A 159 -0.43 -19.33 5.20
CA ARG A 159 0.07 -19.15 3.82
C ARG A 159 1.34 -18.30 3.76
N PHE A 160 1.41 -17.25 4.57
CA PHE A 160 2.50 -16.28 4.55
C PHE A 160 3.50 -16.45 5.71
N GLY A 161 3.46 -17.58 6.40
CA GLY A 161 4.40 -17.91 7.49
C GLY A 161 4.42 -16.87 8.61
N MET A 162 3.29 -16.24 8.89
CA MET A 162 3.21 -15.21 9.92
C MET A 162 3.08 -15.87 11.29
N ARG A 163 4.01 -15.56 12.18
CA ARG A 163 3.85 -15.85 13.60
C ARG A 163 2.70 -14.97 14.11
N HIS A 164 1.75 -15.55 14.85
CA HIS A 164 0.73 -14.75 15.54
C HIS A 164 1.44 -13.65 16.32
N ALA A 165 1.29 -12.40 15.89
CA ALA A 165 1.62 -11.28 16.74
C ALA A 165 0.54 -11.27 17.81
N THR A 166 0.92 -11.47 19.07
CA THR A 166 0.09 -11.04 20.18
C THR A 166 -0.18 -9.56 19.96
N VAL A 167 -1.42 -9.20 19.63
CA VAL A 167 -1.84 -7.79 19.64
C VAL A 167 -1.54 -7.31 21.06
N PRO A 168 -0.63 -6.33 21.26
CA PRO A 168 -0.48 -5.75 22.58
C PRO A 168 -1.84 -5.20 22.97
N ALA A 169 -2.34 -5.57 24.14
CA ALA A 169 -3.56 -5.00 24.68
C ALA A 169 -3.41 -3.48 24.59
N GLY A 170 -4.34 -2.82 23.88
CA GLY A 170 -4.36 -1.36 23.82
C GLY A 170 -4.33 -0.77 25.23
N PRO A 171 -3.85 0.48 25.40
CA PRO A 171 -3.85 1.11 26.71
C PRO A 171 -5.24 0.97 27.32
N LYS A 172 -5.30 0.43 28.55
CA LYS A 172 -6.53 0.49 29.34
C LYS A 172 -6.88 1.97 29.43
N ALA A 173 -8.10 2.31 29.01
CA ALA A 173 -8.64 3.63 29.26
C ALA A 173 -8.71 3.80 30.78
N ASP A 174 -7.91 4.73 31.30
CA ASP A 174 -8.05 5.28 32.66
C ASP A 174 -9.24 6.26 32.69
#